data_AF-A0A7K7TP29-F1
#
_entry.id   AF-A0A7K7TP29-F1
#
_cell.length_a   1.000
_cell.length_b   1.000
_cell.length_c   1.000
_cell.angle_alpha   90.00
_cell.angle_beta   90.00
_cell.angle_gamma   90.00
#
_symmetry.space_group_name_H-M   'P 1'
#
loop_
_entity.id
_entity.type
_entity.pdbx_description
1 polymer ?
#
loop_
_entity_poly.entity_id
_entity_poly.type
_entity_poly.pdbx_seq_one_letter_code
_entity_poly.pdbx_strand_id
1 'polypeptide(L)'
;VLPFIYRAIGSKHLPASNISFVHLDSHPDLLIPVNMPADTVFDKETLFSELSIENWIMPAVYAGHISQVVWLHPPWAQQISEGKHQFLIGKDISTTTIRVTGTDHYFLSDGLYVPADQLENQKPLNLHVILINPTEASNSQEENGEVASAKRLKLNTDDTASTAFASSSVAPGDLDHSTPSLKKNEVQNASAPNKTETLSECSASSSLSECPIREVVKDVCQVLQKGDAYVLDIDLDFFSVKNPFKEMYTQTEYELLQELYNFKKPHRNATEEGLLDCVENRVHQLEDLEAAFADLCDNDDEETLQKWASYPGMKPLIQLVHSLKTRMESPDYEMVHQAGLTCDYMELPHHVSTEEEIEGLIQSIKVLLKDMPKPTLVTVARSSLDDYCPSEQVDTIQEKVLNLLGSVYGTLDVHLDYSSTASS
;
A
#
# COMPACT_ATOMS: atom_id res chain seq x y z
N VAL A 1 15.64 3.44 0.20
CA VAL A 1 15.77 4.93 0.04
C VAL A 1 16.75 5.64 0.99
N LEU A 2 16.92 5.18 2.24
CA LEU A 2 17.59 5.87 3.36
C LEU A 2 18.86 6.73 3.09
N PRO A 3 19.85 6.33 2.26
CA PRO A 3 21.08 7.11 2.07
C PRO A 3 20.87 8.55 1.59
N PHE A 4 19.81 8.80 0.80
CA PHE A 4 19.50 10.13 0.29
C PHE A 4 18.91 11.04 1.38
N ILE A 5 18.09 10.48 2.27
CA ILE A 5 17.56 11.19 3.46
C ILE A 5 18.73 11.60 4.36
N TYR A 6 19.63 10.68 4.70
CA TYR A 6 20.79 10.97 5.55
C TYR A 6 21.73 12.00 4.91
N ARG A 7 21.91 11.97 3.57
CA ARG A 7 22.64 12.99 2.81
C ARG A 7 21.96 14.37 2.89
N ALA A 8 20.63 14.42 2.82
CA ALA A 8 19.86 15.66 2.94
C ALA A 8 19.87 16.24 4.37
N ILE A 9 19.87 15.40 5.41
CA ILE A 9 20.06 15.80 6.81
C ILE A 9 21.48 16.35 7.02
N GLY A 10 22.51 15.61 6.62
CA GLY A 10 23.91 16.02 6.77
C GLY A 10 24.28 17.32 6.03
N SER A 11 23.62 17.58 4.90
CA SER A 11 23.73 18.83 4.14
C SER A 11 22.76 19.94 4.58
N LYS A 12 21.93 19.70 5.61
CA LYS A 12 20.96 20.64 6.20
C LYS A 12 19.84 21.11 5.24
N HIS A 13 19.51 20.29 4.25
CA HIS A 13 18.27 20.43 3.49
C HIS A 13 17.08 19.89 4.30
N LEU A 14 17.27 18.78 5.02
CA LEU A 14 16.34 18.28 6.03
C LEU A 14 16.81 18.65 7.46
N PRO A 15 15.88 18.80 8.43
CA PRO A 15 16.20 18.90 9.84
C PRO A 15 16.73 17.57 10.40
N ALA A 16 17.36 17.60 11.57
CA ALA A 16 17.92 16.39 12.20
C ALA A 16 16.87 15.49 12.88
N SER A 17 15.64 15.95 13.02
CA SER A 17 14.54 15.29 13.75
C SER A 17 13.20 15.86 13.30
N ASN A 18 12.10 15.20 13.70
CA ASN A 18 10.73 15.63 13.42
C ASN A 18 10.41 15.80 11.93
N ILE A 19 11.00 14.93 11.10
CA ILE A 19 10.63 14.78 9.68
C ILE A 19 9.29 14.02 9.63
N SER A 20 8.35 14.53 8.86
CA SER A 20 7.19 13.77 8.40
C SER A 20 7.53 13.03 7.12
N PHE A 21 7.14 11.77 7.03
CA PHE A 21 7.41 10.90 5.89
C PHE A 21 6.10 10.51 5.21
N VAL A 22 6.01 10.66 3.89
CA VAL A 22 4.83 10.28 3.09
C VAL A 22 5.28 9.29 2.02
N HIS A 23 4.72 8.10 2.05
CA HIS A 23 5.13 6.94 1.27
C HIS A 23 3.96 6.46 0.42
N LEU A 24 4.16 6.35 -0.89
CA LEU A 24 3.19 5.80 -1.84
C LEU A 24 3.73 4.46 -2.31
N ASP A 25 3.17 3.36 -1.83
CA ASP A 25 3.72 2.01 -2.03
C ASP A 25 2.60 0.95 -1.87
N SER A 26 2.74 -0.22 -2.51
CA SER A 26 1.92 -1.41 -2.23
C SER A 26 2.29 -2.14 -0.92
N HIS A 27 3.41 -1.78 -0.29
CA HIS A 27 4.02 -2.36 0.90
C HIS A 27 4.24 -1.27 1.97
N PRO A 28 4.27 -1.58 3.28
CA PRO A 28 4.42 -0.53 4.30
C PRO A 28 5.86 -0.06 4.56
N ASP A 29 6.86 -0.89 4.23
CA ASP A 29 8.28 -0.75 4.61
C ASP A 29 8.55 -0.53 6.11
N LEU A 30 7.66 -1.05 6.97
CA LEU A 30 7.73 -0.90 8.43
C LEU A 30 8.26 -2.15 9.17
N LEU A 31 8.88 -3.11 8.48
CA LEU A 31 9.60 -4.19 9.15
C LEU A 31 10.91 -3.67 9.78
N ILE A 32 11.56 -4.53 10.55
CA ILE A 32 12.81 -4.29 11.26
C ILE A 32 13.65 -5.56 11.10
N PRO A 33 14.96 -5.48 10.79
CA PRO A 33 15.81 -6.67 10.77
C PRO A 33 15.87 -7.29 12.17
N VAL A 34 15.21 -8.43 12.37
CA VAL A 34 14.90 -9.00 13.69
C VAL A 34 16.14 -9.24 14.57
N ASN A 35 17.28 -9.51 13.94
CA ASN A 35 18.56 -9.85 14.56
C ASN A 35 19.55 -8.66 14.64
N MET A 36 19.24 -7.50 14.04
CA MET A 36 20.16 -6.35 14.06
C MET A 36 20.19 -5.70 15.46
N PRO A 37 21.38 -5.54 16.09
CA PRO A 37 21.50 -4.79 17.34
C PRO A 37 21.04 -3.34 17.16
N ALA A 38 20.24 -2.81 18.09
CA ALA A 38 19.65 -1.49 17.94
C ALA A 38 20.69 -0.35 17.87
N ASP A 39 21.87 -0.55 18.45
CA ASP A 39 22.95 0.45 18.43
C ASP A 39 23.60 0.58 17.02
N THR A 40 23.42 -0.41 16.14
CA THR A 40 23.88 -0.38 14.73
C THR A 40 23.30 0.81 13.96
N VAL A 41 22.11 1.29 14.33
CA VAL A 41 21.46 2.47 13.71
C VAL A 41 22.32 3.74 13.79
N PHE A 42 23.26 3.80 14.73
CA PHE A 42 24.18 4.94 14.87
C PHE A 42 25.51 4.78 14.12
N ASP A 43 25.81 3.59 13.57
CA ASP A 43 26.86 3.42 12.55
C ASP A 43 26.23 3.39 11.16
N LYS A 44 26.44 4.47 10.40
CA LYS A 44 25.89 4.62 9.04
C LYS A 44 26.35 3.51 8.09
N GLU A 45 27.59 3.05 8.19
CA GLU A 45 28.15 2.11 7.21
C GLU A 45 27.70 0.68 7.51
N THR A 46 27.65 0.28 8.78
CA THR A 46 27.05 -1.00 9.17
C THR A 46 25.53 -1.00 8.98
N LEU A 47 24.81 0.07 9.34
CA LEU A 47 23.37 0.16 9.08
C LEU A 47 23.06 -0.07 7.60
N PHE A 48 23.79 0.58 6.68
CA PHE A 48 23.49 0.47 5.25
C PHE A 48 23.83 -0.90 4.63
N SER A 49 24.50 -1.81 5.36
CA SER A 49 24.70 -3.21 4.96
C SER A 49 23.72 -4.20 5.59
N GLU A 50 22.97 -3.79 6.62
CA GLU A 50 22.02 -4.63 7.38
C GLU A 50 20.54 -4.35 7.01
N LEU A 51 20.30 -3.49 6.01
CA LEU A 51 18.96 -3.10 5.56
C LEU A 51 18.62 -3.68 4.19
N SER A 52 17.36 -4.09 4.07
CA SER A 52 16.72 -4.58 2.84
C SER A 52 15.65 -3.58 2.38
N ILE A 53 14.90 -3.93 1.34
CA ILE A 53 13.87 -3.06 0.77
C ILE A 53 12.70 -2.83 1.71
N GLU A 54 12.34 -3.79 2.57
CA GLU A 54 11.11 -3.78 3.36
C GLU A 54 11.26 -3.27 4.81
N ASN A 55 12.48 -2.93 5.25
CA ASN A 55 12.82 -2.78 6.67
C ASN A 55 13.57 -1.48 7.05
N TRP A 56 13.71 -0.53 6.12
CA TRP A 56 14.61 0.62 6.28
C TRP A 56 13.99 1.87 6.93
N ILE A 57 12.65 2.00 6.98
CA ILE A 57 11.99 3.18 7.58
C ILE A 57 12.15 3.17 9.10
N MET A 58 11.89 2.04 9.74
CA MET A 58 11.86 1.94 11.20
C MET A 58 13.18 2.27 11.91
N PRO A 59 14.37 1.87 11.39
CA PRO A 59 15.65 2.39 11.84
C PRO A 59 15.75 3.92 11.85
N ALA A 60 15.19 4.62 10.84
CA ALA A 60 15.18 6.09 10.79
C ALA A 60 14.22 6.72 11.82
N VAL A 61 13.18 6.00 12.22
CA VAL A 61 12.31 6.38 13.35
C VAL A 61 13.04 6.18 14.69
N TYR A 62 13.71 5.04 14.90
CA TYR A 62 14.48 4.78 16.12
C TYR A 62 15.65 5.77 16.30
N ALA A 63 16.32 6.17 15.21
CA ALA A 63 17.30 7.26 15.19
C ALA A 63 16.74 8.62 15.65
N GLY A 64 15.41 8.79 15.63
CA GLY A 64 14.71 10.04 15.97
C GLY A 64 14.61 11.04 14.82
N HIS A 65 14.93 10.63 13.58
CA HIS A 65 14.83 11.48 12.40
C HIS A 65 13.37 11.66 11.97
N ILE A 66 12.65 10.55 11.83
CA ILE A 66 11.24 10.50 11.43
C ILE A 66 10.36 10.37 12.69
N SER A 67 9.25 11.12 12.76
CA SER A 67 8.29 11.08 13.88
C SER A 67 6.85 10.80 13.46
N GLN A 68 6.52 11.05 12.19
CA GLN A 68 5.22 10.74 11.58
C GLN A 68 5.46 10.00 10.26
N VAL A 69 4.74 8.91 10.02
CA VAL A 69 4.68 8.22 8.73
C VAL A 69 3.24 8.27 8.22
N VAL A 70 3.08 8.56 6.93
CA VAL A 70 1.81 8.47 6.21
C VAL A 70 2.01 7.46 5.08
N TRP A 71 1.45 6.26 5.25
CA TRP A 71 1.40 5.26 4.19
C TRP A 71 0.13 5.47 3.37
N LEU A 72 0.31 5.84 2.10
CA LEU A 72 -0.73 6.03 1.11
C LEU A 72 -0.73 4.79 0.24
N HIS A 73 -1.72 3.92 0.42
CA HIS A 73 -1.72 2.58 -0.16
C HIS A 73 -2.83 2.42 -1.22
N PRO A 74 -2.62 1.60 -2.26
CA PRO A 74 -3.64 1.29 -3.26
C PRO A 74 -4.63 0.23 -2.75
N PRO A 75 -5.76 -0.03 -3.45
CA PRO A 75 -6.85 -0.90 -2.93
C PRO A 75 -6.48 -2.38 -2.71
N TRP A 76 -5.41 -2.85 -3.34
CA TRP A 76 -4.88 -4.21 -3.21
C TRP A 76 -3.88 -4.38 -2.06
N ALA A 77 -3.34 -3.28 -1.52
CA ALA A 77 -2.46 -3.28 -0.36
C ALA A 77 -3.29 -3.16 0.92
N GLN A 78 -3.16 -4.14 1.82
CA GLN A 78 -4.04 -4.31 3.00
C GLN A 78 -3.30 -4.86 4.24
N GLN A 79 -1.96 -4.91 4.21
CA GLN A 79 -1.11 -5.51 5.25
C GLN A 79 -1.29 -4.86 6.63
N ILE A 80 -1.58 -3.56 6.67
CA ILE A 80 -1.94 -2.80 7.88
C ILE A 80 -3.31 -2.16 7.67
N SER A 81 -4.16 -2.18 8.69
CA SER A 81 -5.51 -1.62 8.63
C SER A 81 -5.54 -0.10 8.49
N GLU A 82 -6.55 0.45 7.80
CA GLU A 82 -6.68 1.90 7.59
C GLU A 82 -7.00 2.65 8.89
N GLY A 83 -6.36 3.80 9.09
CA GLY A 83 -6.59 4.63 10.27
C GLY A 83 -5.34 5.32 10.82
N LYS A 84 -5.34 5.52 12.15
CA LYS A 84 -4.32 6.28 12.88
C LYS A 84 -3.78 5.40 14.00
N HIS A 85 -2.56 4.90 13.79
CA HIS A 85 -1.85 3.99 14.68
C HIS A 85 -0.79 4.74 15.49
N GLN A 86 -0.68 4.45 16.78
CA GLN A 86 0.27 5.09 17.68
C GLN A 86 0.91 4.03 18.56
N PHE A 87 2.23 3.90 18.45
CA PHE A 87 3.02 2.94 19.19
C PHE A 87 4.43 3.47 19.44
N LEU A 88 5.17 2.80 20.31
CA LEU A 88 6.57 3.11 20.58
C LEU A 88 7.46 2.17 19.76
N ILE A 89 8.58 2.69 19.27
CA ILE A 89 9.73 1.91 18.82
C ILE A 89 10.86 2.11 19.82
N GLY A 90 11.59 1.06 20.16
CA GLY A 90 12.68 1.12 21.11
C GLY A 90 13.67 -0.02 20.95
N LYS A 91 14.66 -0.04 21.83
CA LYS A 91 15.58 -1.16 21.98
C LYS A 91 15.04 -2.07 23.08
N ASP A 92 14.80 -3.34 22.77
CA ASP A 92 14.40 -4.31 23.77
C ASP A 92 15.55 -4.59 24.74
N ILE A 93 15.25 -4.59 26.04
CA ILE A 93 16.19 -4.84 27.13
C ILE A 93 16.72 -6.29 27.12
N SER A 94 15.97 -7.25 26.57
CA SER A 94 16.35 -8.68 26.59
C SER A 94 17.28 -9.09 25.44
N THR A 95 16.95 -8.72 24.20
CA THR A 95 17.69 -9.05 22.97
C THR A 95 18.69 -7.98 22.55
N THR A 96 18.54 -6.74 23.03
CA THR A 96 19.26 -5.53 22.55
C THR A 96 18.99 -5.11 21.10
N THR A 97 18.03 -5.76 20.44
CA THR A 97 17.56 -5.44 19.08
C THR A 97 16.42 -4.41 19.10
N ILE A 98 15.96 -3.95 17.94
CA ILE A 98 14.84 -3.00 17.85
C ILE A 98 13.51 -3.76 17.87
N ARG A 99 12.57 -3.30 18.69
CA ARG A 99 11.21 -3.84 18.81
C ARG A 99 10.18 -2.70 18.98
N VAL A 100 8.90 -3.01 18.81
CA VAL A 100 7.79 -2.05 18.83
C VAL A 100 6.70 -2.44 19.82
N THR A 101 5.83 -1.50 20.20
CA THR A 101 4.58 -1.79 20.94
C THR A 101 3.35 -1.84 20.02
N GLY A 102 3.54 -1.98 18.71
CA GLY A 102 2.48 -2.03 17.71
C GLY A 102 1.78 -3.39 17.71
N THR A 103 0.43 -3.40 17.72
CA THR A 103 -0.37 -4.62 17.87
C THR A 103 -1.11 -5.05 16.60
N ASP A 104 -0.89 -4.36 15.47
CA ASP A 104 -1.30 -4.83 14.14
C ASP A 104 -0.63 -6.16 13.82
N HIS A 105 -1.32 -7.04 13.10
CA HIS A 105 -0.81 -8.38 12.78
C HIS A 105 0.57 -8.34 12.11
N TYR A 106 0.85 -7.32 11.29
CA TYR A 106 2.13 -7.02 10.64
C TYR A 106 3.34 -6.89 11.58
N PHE A 107 3.15 -6.57 12.86
CA PHE A 107 4.24 -6.57 13.85
C PHE A 107 4.27 -7.85 14.71
N LEU A 108 3.18 -8.63 14.68
CA LEU A 108 3.04 -9.87 15.45
C LEU A 108 3.50 -11.10 14.64
N SER A 109 3.32 -11.07 13.31
CA SER A 109 3.82 -12.05 12.34
C SER A 109 5.34 -12.18 12.36
N ASP A 110 6.03 -11.05 12.51
CA ASP A 110 7.49 -10.93 12.37
C ASP A 110 8.21 -10.88 13.73
N GLY A 111 7.50 -11.20 14.82
CA GLY A 111 8.08 -11.23 16.17
C GLY A 111 8.54 -9.88 16.72
N LEU A 112 8.00 -8.77 16.18
CA LEU A 112 8.47 -7.41 16.45
C LEU A 112 7.84 -6.74 17.68
N TYR A 113 6.74 -7.28 18.20
CA TYR A 113 6.04 -6.72 19.37
C TYR A 113 6.68 -7.10 20.72
N VAL A 114 6.86 -6.10 21.59
CA VAL A 114 7.11 -6.28 23.03
C VAL A 114 6.32 -5.24 23.86
N PRO A 115 6.03 -5.52 25.15
CA PRO A 115 5.47 -4.54 26.08
C PRO A 115 6.32 -3.28 26.27
N ALA A 116 5.66 -2.17 26.62
CA ALA A 116 6.29 -0.86 26.70
C ALA A 116 7.32 -0.70 27.84
N ASP A 117 7.29 -1.54 28.87
CA ASP A 117 8.27 -1.55 29.96
C ASP A 117 9.54 -2.37 29.65
N GLN A 118 9.51 -3.16 28.57
CA GLN A 118 10.67 -3.91 28.05
C GLN A 118 11.53 -3.09 27.06
N LEU A 119 11.08 -1.89 26.67
CA LEU A 119 11.79 -1.01 25.73
C LEU A 119 12.59 0.10 26.44
N GLU A 120 13.89 0.21 26.14
CA GLU A 120 14.68 1.41 26.39
C GLU A 120 14.77 2.33 25.15
N ASN A 121 15.22 3.57 25.36
CA ASN A 121 15.44 4.61 24.34
C ASN A 121 14.21 4.99 23.46
N GLN A 122 13.01 4.60 23.88
CA GLN A 122 11.69 4.76 23.25
C GLN A 122 11.50 6.04 22.42
N LYS A 123 11.02 5.89 21.18
CA LYS A 123 10.50 6.97 20.31
C LYS A 123 9.02 6.70 20.01
N PRO A 124 8.13 7.70 20.09
CA PRO A 124 6.75 7.56 19.64
C PRO A 124 6.65 7.70 18.11
N LEU A 125 6.07 6.69 17.44
CA LEU A 125 5.68 6.78 16.04
C LEU A 125 4.18 7.07 15.94
N ASN A 126 3.81 7.95 15.00
CA ASN A 126 2.44 8.09 14.54
C ASN A 126 2.41 7.59 13.09
N LEU A 127 1.70 6.50 12.84
CA LEU A 127 1.46 5.96 11.52
C LEU A 127 0.02 6.31 11.10
N HIS A 128 -0.14 6.88 9.92
CA HIS A 128 -1.43 7.09 9.28
C HIS A 128 -1.49 6.21 8.03
N VAL A 129 -2.42 5.26 7.99
CA VAL A 129 -2.66 4.37 6.84
C VAL A 129 -3.91 4.86 6.13
N ILE A 130 -3.78 5.25 4.85
CA ILE A 130 -4.85 5.90 4.10
C ILE A 130 -4.96 5.33 2.68
N LEU A 131 -6.13 4.76 2.37
CA LEU A 131 -6.45 4.20 1.07
C LEU A 131 -6.55 5.30 0.00
N ILE A 132 -5.81 5.13 -1.10
CA ILE A 132 -5.96 5.88 -2.33
C ILE A 132 -6.71 5.02 -3.35
N ASN A 133 -7.84 5.52 -3.84
CA ASN A 133 -8.55 4.92 -4.96
C ASN A 133 -8.17 5.62 -6.28
N PRO A 134 -8.17 4.92 -7.43
CA PRO A 134 -8.07 5.55 -8.73
C PRO A 134 -9.25 6.51 -8.94
N THR A 135 -8.98 7.68 -9.51
CA THR A 135 -10.04 8.60 -9.95
C THR A 135 -10.69 8.01 -11.20
N GLU A 136 -11.99 7.70 -11.14
CA GLU A 136 -12.73 7.25 -12.32
C GLU A 136 -12.61 8.27 -13.47
N ALA A 137 -12.36 7.75 -14.68
CA ALA A 137 -12.25 8.52 -15.91
C ALA A 137 -13.59 9.18 -16.27
N SER A 138 -13.85 10.33 -15.65
CA SER A 138 -14.99 11.18 -15.96
C SER A 138 -14.94 11.60 -17.42
N ASN A 139 -16.00 11.30 -18.19
CA ASN A 139 -16.17 11.74 -19.58
C ASN A 139 -16.47 13.26 -19.69
N SER A 140 -15.82 14.08 -18.85
CA SER A 140 -15.78 15.53 -18.98
C SER A 140 -14.90 15.87 -20.19
N GLN A 141 -15.53 16.36 -21.26
CA GLN A 141 -14.83 16.95 -22.39
C GLN A 141 -13.88 18.05 -21.91
N GLU A 142 -12.73 18.20 -22.57
CA GLU A 142 -11.79 19.29 -22.29
C GLU A 142 -12.50 20.64 -22.34
N GLU A 143 -12.55 21.39 -21.24
CA GLU A 143 -12.90 22.81 -21.25
C GLU A 143 -11.78 23.58 -21.95
N ASN A 144 -11.89 23.62 -23.28
CA ASN A 144 -10.95 24.30 -24.16
C ASN A 144 -10.96 25.80 -23.82
N GLY A 145 -9.87 26.28 -23.23
CA GLY A 145 -9.79 27.61 -22.62
C GLY A 145 -9.73 28.76 -23.63
N GLU A 146 -10.82 29.02 -24.34
CA GLU A 146 -10.94 30.20 -25.20
C GLU A 146 -10.83 31.48 -24.38
N VAL A 147 -9.85 32.32 -24.74
CA VAL A 147 -9.51 33.54 -24.00
C VAL A 147 -10.60 34.60 -24.18
N ALA A 148 -11.49 34.67 -23.20
CA ALA A 148 -12.64 35.59 -23.13
C ALA A 148 -12.22 37.07 -23.14
N SER A 149 -11.98 37.60 -24.33
CA SER A 149 -11.52 38.98 -24.55
C SER A 149 -12.57 40.01 -24.14
N ALA A 150 -12.23 40.86 -23.17
CA ALA A 150 -13.18 41.76 -22.50
C ALA A 150 -13.89 42.75 -23.45
N LYS A 151 -15.21 42.59 -23.64
CA LYS A 151 -16.07 43.57 -24.33
C LYS A 151 -17.35 43.91 -23.55
N ARG A 152 -17.16 44.80 -22.57
CA ARG A 152 -17.99 45.98 -22.28
C ARG A 152 -19.53 45.81 -22.38
N LEU A 153 -20.14 45.67 -21.20
CA LEU A 153 -21.56 45.84 -20.88
C LEU A 153 -22.31 46.88 -21.75
N LYS A 154 -23.50 46.52 -22.23
CA LYS A 154 -24.51 47.47 -22.72
C LYS A 154 -25.92 46.94 -22.42
N LEU A 155 -26.85 47.84 -22.08
CA LEU A 155 -28.24 47.51 -21.75
C LEU A 155 -29.01 46.97 -22.97
N ASN A 156 -29.91 46.02 -22.70
CA ASN A 156 -31.06 45.77 -23.57
C ASN A 156 -32.13 46.84 -23.32
N THR A 157 -32.94 47.09 -24.35
CA THR A 157 -34.23 47.78 -24.27
C THR A 157 -35.22 46.96 -25.10
N ASP A 158 -36.49 46.95 -24.73
CA ASP A 158 -37.57 46.24 -25.43
C ASP A 158 -37.72 46.76 -26.89
N ASP A 159 -38.32 46.06 -27.86
CA ASP A 159 -39.74 45.64 -27.87
C ASP A 159 -40.12 44.83 -29.15
N THR A 160 -41.36 44.30 -29.20
CA THR A 160 -42.17 43.94 -30.40
C THR A 160 -41.70 42.85 -31.41
N ALA A 161 -42.26 41.64 -31.23
CA ALA A 161 -43.22 40.95 -32.12
C ALA A 161 -43.03 40.75 -33.66
N SER A 162 -43.35 39.51 -34.09
CA SER A 162 -44.00 39.09 -35.37
C SER A 162 -43.22 39.05 -36.69
N THR A 163 -43.01 37.82 -37.22
CA THR A 163 -43.66 37.31 -38.46
C THR A 163 -43.39 35.79 -38.65
N ALA A 164 -44.00 35.15 -39.66
CA ALA A 164 -44.07 33.68 -39.82
C ALA A 164 -43.76 33.19 -41.26
N PHE A 165 -44.08 31.91 -41.55
CA PHE A 165 -43.92 31.16 -42.83
C PHE A 165 -42.52 30.54 -43.07
N ALA A 166 -42.34 29.34 -43.69
CA ALA A 166 -43.30 28.38 -44.29
C ALA A 166 -42.84 26.91 -44.12
N SER A 167 -43.62 25.94 -44.63
CA SER A 167 -43.49 24.48 -44.37
C SER A 167 -43.46 23.59 -45.63
N SER A 168 -42.68 22.49 -45.59
CA SER A 168 -42.88 21.21 -46.33
C SER A 168 -41.97 20.13 -45.70
N SER A 169 -42.43 18.98 -45.18
CA SER A 169 -42.96 17.78 -45.86
C SER A 169 -41.96 17.15 -46.87
N VAL A 170 -41.80 15.82 -46.98
CA VAL A 170 -42.77 14.70 -46.88
C VAL A 170 -42.16 13.44 -46.20
N ALA A 171 -42.99 12.50 -45.72
CA ALA A 171 -42.64 11.12 -45.29
C ALA A 171 -42.75 10.12 -46.50
N PRO A 172 -43.03 8.78 -46.43
CA PRO A 172 -43.52 7.88 -45.35
C PRO A 172 -42.76 6.52 -45.20
N GLY A 173 -43.27 5.57 -44.39
CA GLY A 173 -42.89 4.15 -44.46
C GLY A 173 -43.12 3.31 -43.19
N ASP A 174 -44.31 2.71 -43.03
CA ASP A 174 -44.68 1.81 -41.91
C ASP A 174 -44.06 0.39 -41.98
N LEU A 175 -43.89 -0.31 -40.84
CA LEU A 175 -44.54 -1.61 -40.50
C LEU A 175 -43.94 -2.39 -39.29
N ASP A 176 -44.75 -2.45 -38.23
CA ASP A 176 -45.09 -3.57 -37.30
C ASP A 176 -44.26 -4.90 -37.26
N HIS A 177 -43.91 -5.38 -36.04
CA HIS A 177 -44.46 -6.66 -35.49
C HIS A 177 -44.08 -7.03 -34.03
N SER A 178 -45.12 -7.05 -33.18
CA SER A 178 -45.51 -8.09 -32.17
C SER A 178 -44.53 -8.75 -31.16
N THR A 179 -44.94 -8.78 -29.89
CA THR A 179 -44.39 -9.59 -28.75
C THR A 179 -45.10 -10.94 -28.54
N PRO A 180 -44.52 -11.85 -27.72
CA PRO A 180 -45.13 -12.17 -26.40
C PRO A 180 -44.06 -12.35 -25.27
N SER A 181 -44.28 -12.19 -23.95
CA SER A 181 -45.39 -12.56 -23.03
C SER A 181 -45.48 -14.07 -22.75
N LEU A 182 -45.75 -14.63 -21.55
CA LEU A 182 -45.93 -14.24 -20.13
C LEU A 182 -45.83 -15.56 -19.28
N LYS A 183 -45.86 -15.73 -17.95
CA LYS A 183 -46.33 -14.99 -16.74
C LYS A 183 -45.48 -15.39 -15.49
N LYS A 184 -45.76 -14.78 -14.32
CA LYS A 184 -45.88 -15.47 -13.01
C LYS A 184 -47.29 -15.21 -12.44
N ASN A 185 -47.79 -16.06 -11.53
CA ASN A 185 -49.12 -15.94 -10.91
C ASN A 185 -49.04 -15.46 -9.43
N GLU A 186 -50.16 -14.92 -8.93
CA GLU A 186 -50.39 -14.41 -7.56
C GLU A 186 -50.71 -15.57 -6.56
N VAL A 187 -51.06 -15.40 -5.26
CA VAL A 187 -52.29 -14.78 -4.70
C VAL A 187 -52.21 -14.63 -3.15
N GLN A 188 -52.55 -13.43 -2.63
CA GLN A 188 -53.15 -13.04 -1.31
C GLN A 188 -52.71 -13.64 0.05
N ASN A 189 -52.50 -12.76 1.05
CA ASN A 189 -53.56 -12.41 2.05
C ASN A 189 -53.21 -11.15 2.87
N ALA A 190 -54.16 -10.61 3.67
CA ALA A 190 -54.11 -9.23 4.19
C ALA A 190 -54.54 -9.05 5.67
N SER A 191 -54.04 -7.99 6.34
CA SER A 191 -54.74 -7.20 7.39
C SER A 191 -53.88 -6.03 7.93
N ALA A 192 -54.52 -5.03 8.55
CA ALA A 192 -53.97 -3.82 9.20
C ALA A 192 -55.06 -3.26 10.18
N PRO A 193 -54.92 -2.10 10.88
CA PRO A 193 -53.79 -1.15 11.02
C PRO A 193 -53.52 -0.64 12.47
N ASN A 194 -52.51 0.22 12.67
CA ASN A 194 -52.49 1.42 13.56
C ASN A 194 -51.11 2.13 13.42
N LYS A 195 -51.03 3.45 13.12
CA LYS A 195 -50.98 4.61 14.06
C LYS A 195 -49.83 4.55 15.09
N THR A 196 -48.96 5.55 15.25
CA THR A 196 -48.65 6.84 14.56
C THR A 196 -47.16 7.14 14.89
N GLU A 197 -46.34 7.89 14.13
CA GLU A 197 -46.30 9.36 14.11
C GLU A 197 -45.28 9.91 13.08
N THR A 198 -45.44 11.19 12.74
CA THR A 198 -44.68 12.05 11.81
C THR A 198 -43.17 11.80 11.62
N LEU A 199 -42.77 11.63 10.35
CA LEU A 199 -41.54 12.23 9.80
C LEU A 199 -41.91 13.50 9.03
N SER A 200 -41.10 14.56 9.15
CA SER A 200 -41.29 15.83 8.45
C SER A 200 -40.32 15.92 7.28
N GLU A 201 -40.83 15.97 6.05
CA GLU A 201 -40.01 16.29 4.88
C GLU A 201 -39.57 17.75 4.94
N CYS A 202 -38.26 18.02 4.79
CA CYS A 202 -37.72 19.35 4.53
C CYS A 202 -36.51 19.26 3.61
N SER A 203 -36.70 19.75 2.38
CA SER A 203 -35.68 20.36 1.53
C SER A 203 -34.37 19.58 1.32
N ALA A 204 -34.35 18.76 0.27
CA ALA A 204 -33.09 18.33 -0.35
C ALA A 204 -32.38 19.53 -1.00
N SER A 205 -31.59 20.27 -0.23
CA SER A 205 -30.57 21.18 -0.76
C SER A 205 -29.35 20.37 -1.17
N SER A 206 -28.90 20.55 -2.42
CA SER A 206 -27.77 19.83 -3.01
C SER A 206 -26.48 19.93 -2.17
N SER A 207 -26.13 18.84 -1.48
CA SER A 207 -24.76 18.60 -1.05
C SER A 207 -23.92 18.33 -2.30
N LEU A 208 -22.90 19.17 -2.53
CA LEU A 208 -21.93 18.95 -3.59
C LEU A 208 -21.20 17.62 -3.34
N SER A 209 -20.83 16.92 -4.42
CA SER A 209 -19.96 15.74 -4.31
C SER A 209 -18.57 16.19 -3.88
N GLU A 210 -18.24 16.01 -2.61
CA GLU A 210 -16.87 16.19 -2.14
C GLU A 210 -16.05 14.98 -2.58
N CYS A 211 -15.11 15.19 -3.51
CA CYS A 211 -14.26 14.12 -4.02
C CYS A 211 -13.42 13.52 -2.87
N PRO A 212 -13.42 12.19 -2.64
CA PRO A 212 -12.81 11.58 -1.45
C PRO A 212 -11.34 11.97 -1.20
N ILE A 213 -10.58 12.22 -2.27
CA ILE A 213 -9.19 12.69 -2.18
C ILE A 213 -9.03 14.02 -1.40
N ARG A 214 -10.08 14.84 -1.29
CA ARG A 214 -10.07 16.09 -0.50
C ARG A 214 -10.09 15.85 1.00
N GLU A 215 -10.69 14.77 1.47
CA GLU A 215 -10.62 14.36 2.87
C GLU A 215 -9.22 13.82 3.19
N VAL A 216 -8.64 13.03 2.28
CA VAL A 216 -7.25 12.56 2.34
C VAL A 216 -6.26 13.75 2.41
N VAL A 217 -6.34 14.71 1.49
CA VAL A 217 -5.55 15.96 1.51
C VAL A 217 -5.55 16.61 2.89
N LYS A 218 -6.72 16.72 3.52
CA LYS A 218 -6.91 17.37 4.81
C LYS A 218 -6.27 16.58 5.96
N ASP A 219 -6.40 15.26 5.98
CA ASP A 219 -5.77 14.41 6.99
C ASP A 219 -4.25 14.37 6.83
N VAL A 220 -3.73 14.23 5.60
CA VAL A 220 -2.28 14.29 5.32
C VAL A 220 -1.71 15.65 5.72
N CYS A 221 -2.38 16.75 5.37
CA CYS A 221 -1.95 18.10 5.78
C CYS A 221 -1.99 18.30 7.31
N GLN A 222 -2.92 17.65 8.03
CA GLN A 222 -2.92 17.66 9.50
C GLN A 222 -1.69 16.94 10.09
N VAL A 223 -1.18 15.89 9.43
CA VAL A 223 0.08 15.25 9.82
C VAL A 223 1.28 16.15 9.50
N LEU A 224 1.35 16.66 8.28
CA LEU A 224 2.48 17.49 7.83
C LEU A 224 2.64 18.78 8.64
N GLN A 225 1.55 19.36 9.17
CA GLN A 225 1.58 20.52 10.07
C GLN A 225 2.28 20.25 11.44
N LYS A 226 2.56 18.99 11.79
CA LYS A 226 3.31 18.62 12.99
C LYS A 226 4.82 18.51 12.76
N GLY A 227 5.24 18.33 11.50
CA GLY A 227 6.63 18.10 11.12
C GLY A 227 7.38 19.39 10.79
N ASP A 228 8.70 19.40 10.98
CA ASP A 228 9.56 20.54 10.68
C ASP A 228 9.89 20.62 9.17
N ALA A 229 9.86 19.48 8.49
CA ALA A 229 9.99 19.30 7.05
C ALA A 229 9.32 17.97 6.65
N TYR A 230 9.18 17.71 5.35
CA TYR A 230 8.68 16.41 4.89
C TYR A 230 9.36 15.86 3.64
N VAL A 231 9.45 14.53 3.59
CA VAL A 231 9.94 13.74 2.46
C VAL A 231 8.76 13.04 1.81
N LEU A 232 8.74 13.03 0.48
CA LEU A 232 7.80 12.26 -0.32
C LEU A 232 8.56 11.10 -0.98
N ASP A 233 8.11 9.88 -0.76
CA ASP A 233 8.60 8.67 -1.42
C ASP A 233 7.51 8.06 -2.29
N ILE A 234 7.90 7.54 -3.45
CA ILE A 234 6.98 7.00 -4.46
C ILE A 234 7.60 5.74 -5.06
N ASP A 235 7.11 4.60 -4.62
CA ASP A 235 7.56 3.30 -5.06
C ASP A 235 6.62 2.86 -6.20
N LEU A 236 7.18 2.54 -7.37
CA LEU A 236 6.40 2.50 -8.61
C LEU A 236 5.37 1.35 -8.66
N ASP A 237 5.52 0.35 -7.78
CA ASP A 237 4.52 -0.70 -7.57
C ASP A 237 3.21 -0.21 -6.91
N PHE A 238 3.18 1.00 -6.30
CA PHE A 238 1.94 1.67 -5.88
C PHE A 238 0.93 1.76 -7.04
N PHE A 239 1.43 1.87 -8.28
CA PHE A 239 0.61 1.99 -9.48
C PHE A 239 0.28 0.63 -10.14
N SER A 240 1.10 -0.41 -9.92
CA SER A 240 0.91 -1.76 -10.46
C SER A 240 1.92 -2.73 -9.82
N VAL A 241 1.47 -3.81 -9.18
CA VAL A 241 2.33 -4.71 -8.37
C VAL A 241 2.21 -6.18 -8.75
N LYS A 242 3.34 -6.88 -8.72
CA LYS A 242 3.44 -8.35 -8.69
C LYS A 242 3.94 -8.81 -7.33
N ASN A 243 3.30 -9.84 -6.80
CA ASN A 243 3.98 -10.82 -5.93
C ASN A 243 4.82 -11.74 -6.85
N PRO A 244 6.17 -11.69 -6.81
CA PRO A 244 7.03 -12.42 -7.75
C PRO A 244 7.04 -13.93 -7.47
N PHE A 245 6.84 -14.36 -6.23
CA PHE A 245 6.81 -15.77 -5.85
C PHE A 245 5.69 -16.56 -6.54
N LYS A 246 4.60 -15.89 -6.95
CA LYS A 246 3.51 -16.49 -7.76
C LYS A 246 3.93 -16.91 -9.17
N GLU A 247 5.04 -16.38 -9.69
CA GLU A 247 5.59 -16.79 -11.00
C GLU A 247 6.65 -17.91 -10.84
N MET A 248 7.23 -18.08 -9.64
CA MET A 248 8.22 -19.11 -9.31
C MET A 248 7.59 -20.47 -8.90
N TYR A 249 6.56 -20.42 -8.05
CA TYR A 249 5.97 -21.58 -7.40
C TYR A 249 4.59 -21.91 -7.96
N THR A 250 4.26 -23.21 -8.00
CA THR A 250 2.91 -23.65 -8.38
C THR A 250 1.92 -23.37 -7.27
N GLN A 251 0.64 -23.25 -7.62
CA GLN A 251 -0.47 -23.08 -6.66
C GLN A 251 -0.41 -24.08 -5.48
N THR A 252 -0.08 -25.35 -5.74
CA THR A 252 0.03 -26.39 -4.69
C THR A 252 1.27 -26.21 -3.81
N GLU A 253 2.41 -25.79 -4.36
CA GLU A 253 3.59 -25.46 -3.55
C GLU A 253 3.32 -24.22 -2.68
N TYR A 254 2.58 -23.24 -3.20
CA TYR A 254 2.16 -22.05 -2.46
C TYR A 254 1.16 -22.38 -1.35
N GLU A 255 0.19 -23.26 -1.59
CA GLU A 255 -0.73 -23.79 -0.57
C GLU A 255 0.01 -24.54 0.56
N LEU A 256 1.08 -25.28 0.23
CA LEU A 256 1.91 -25.98 1.21
C LEU A 256 2.79 -25.00 2.03
N LEU A 257 3.30 -23.93 1.41
CA LEU A 257 3.95 -22.83 2.12
C LEU A 257 2.96 -22.12 3.05
N GLN A 258 1.75 -21.82 2.60
CA GLN A 258 0.69 -21.25 3.43
C GLN A 258 0.34 -22.17 4.63
N GLU A 259 0.33 -23.49 4.49
CA GLU A 259 0.10 -24.40 5.63
C GLU A 259 1.27 -24.38 6.64
N LEU A 260 2.52 -24.38 6.17
CA LEU A 260 3.73 -24.35 7.02
C LEU A 260 3.87 -23.04 7.79
N TYR A 261 3.74 -21.91 7.08
CA TYR A 261 4.00 -20.58 7.62
C TYR A 261 2.77 -19.93 8.27
N ASN A 262 1.57 -20.52 8.21
CA ASN A 262 0.30 -20.04 8.79
C ASN A 262 0.47 -19.38 10.18
N PHE A 263 0.35 -18.05 10.25
CA PHE A 263 0.43 -17.30 11.50
C PHE A 263 -0.93 -17.21 12.21
N LYS A 264 -0.97 -17.76 13.42
CA LYS A 264 -2.17 -17.86 14.25
C LYS A 264 -2.47 -16.54 14.97
N LYS A 265 -3.13 -15.64 14.24
CA LYS A 265 -3.61 -14.33 14.72
C LYS A 265 -4.23 -14.42 16.13
N PRO A 266 -3.94 -13.48 17.04
CA PRO A 266 -4.47 -13.49 18.40
C PRO A 266 -5.97 -13.21 18.42
N HIS A 267 -6.61 -13.38 19.58
CA HIS A 267 -7.98 -12.92 19.78
C HIS A 267 -8.05 -11.39 19.71
N ARG A 268 -9.13 -10.84 19.12
CA ARG A 268 -9.36 -9.38 18.97
C ARG A 268 -9.28 -8.57 20.27
N ASN A 269 -9.45 -9.23 21.42
CA ASN A 269 -9.39 -8.64 22.75
C ASN A 269 -8.31 -9.35 23.60
N ALA A 270 -7.17 -9.73 23.00
CA ALA A 270 -6.07 -10.35 23.72
C ALA A 270 -5.54 -9.42 24.83
N THR A 271 -5.09 -10.03 25.93
CA THR A 271 -4.27 -9.33 26.93
C THR A 271 -2.85 -9.17 26.41
N GLU A 272 -2.06 -8.32 27.07
CA GLU A 272 -0.61 -8.20 26.83
C GLU A 272 0.10 -9.56 26.94
N GLU A 273 -0.28 -10.37 27.93
CA GLU A 273 0.12 -11.79 28.08
C GLU A 273 -0.23 -12.62 26.84
N GLY A 274 -1.45 -12.49 26.31
CA GLY A 274 -1.90 -13.20 25.10
C GLY A 274 -1.31 -12.69 23.78
N LEU A 275 -0.71 -11.50 23.77
CA LEU A 275 0.10 -11.00 22.66
C LEU A 275 1.54 -11.53 22.74
N LEU A 276 2.12 -11.55 23.95
CA LEU A 276 3.40 -12.21 24.22
C LEU A 276 3.36 -13.70 23.84
N ASP A 277 2.36 -14.45 24.33
CA ASP A 277 2.15 -15.86 23.95
C ASP A 277 2.08 -16.03 22.42
N CYS A 278 1.40 -15.12 21.72
CA CYS A 278 1.22 -15.17 20.27
C CYS A 278 2.54 -14.93 19.53
N VAL A 279 3.33 -13.96 19.97
CA VAL A 279 4.67 -13.64 19.44
C VAL A 279 5.66 -14.76 19.74
N GLU A 280 5.73 -15.27 20.97
CA GLU A 280 6.64 -16.36 21.35
C GLU A 280 6.35 -17.64 20.55
N ASN A 281 5.07 -18.00 20.36
CA ASN A 281 4.72 -19.15 19.51
C ASN A 281 5.03 -18.92 18.03
N ARG A 282 5.09 -17.67 17.56
CA ARG A 282 5.44 -17.31 16.18
C ARG A 282 6.95 -17.31 15.95
N VAL A 283 7.74 -16.75 16.87
CA VAL A 283 9.21 -16.77 16.81
C VAL A 283 9.71 -18.21 16.77
N HIS A 284 9.26 -19.08 17.68
CA HIS A 284 9.65 -20.51 17.65
C HIS A 284 9.22 -21.22 16.35
N GLN A 285 8.07 -20.87 15.75
CA GLN A 285 7.66 -21.42 14.44
C GLN A 285 8.62 -20.99 13.32
N LEU A 286 9.09 -19.74 13.35
CA LEU A 286 10.03 -19.22 12.35
C LEU A 286 11.44 -19.80 12.56
N GLU A 287 11.92 -19.93 13.79
CA GLU A 287 13.20 -20.58 14.13
C GLU A 287 13.21 -22.06 13.69
N ASP A 288 12.13 -22.81 13.96
CA ASP A 288 11.98 -24.21 13.49
C ASP A 288 11.95 -24.30 11.95
N LEU A 289 11.41 -23.29 11.25
CA LEU A 289 11.36 -23.24 9.78
C LEU A 289 12.72 -22.84 9.17
N GLU A 290 13.38 -21.80 9.68
CA GLU A 290 14.73 -21.39 9.28
C GLU A 290 15.71 -22.55 9.45
N ALA A 291 15.70 -23.22 10.61
CA ALA A 291 16.53 -24.39 10.86
C ALA A 291 16.20 -25.58 9.94
N ALA A 292 14.93 -25.77 9.55
CA ALA A 292 14.54 -26.81 8.60
C ALA A 292 15.03 -26.51 7.17
N PHE A 293 14.90 -25.28 6.69
CA PHE A 293 15.37 -24.91 5.35
C PHE A 293 16.91 -24.85 5.27
N ALA A 294 17.60 -24.45 6.34
CA ALA A 294 19.05 -24.54 6.45
C ALA A 294 19.56 -26.01 6.38
N ASP A 295 18.90 -26.95 7.08
CA ASP A 295 19.19 -28.39 6.98
C ASP A 295 19.00 -28.92 5.54
N LEU A 296 18.00 -28.42 4.80
CA LEU A 296 17.72 -28.81 3.42
C LEU A 296 18.75 -28.26 2.42
N CYS A 297 19.36 -27.10 2.69
CA CYS A 297 20.49 -26.60 1.92
C CYS A 297 21.74 -27.52 1.99
N ASP A 298 21.93 -28.24 3.10
CA ASP A 298 23.01 -29.22 3.27
C ASP A 298 22.63 -30.61 2.73
N ASN A 299 21.43 -31.13 3.05
CA ASN A 299 20.98 -32.46 2.61
C ASN A 299 19.45 -32.66 2.65
N ASP A 300 18.81 -32.70 1.49
CA ASP A 300 17.36 -32.83 1.30
C ASP A 300 16.86 -34.28 1.08
N ASP A 301 17.47 -35.24 1.81
CA ASP A 301 17.08 -36.65 1.78
C ASP A 301 15.88 -37.01 2.68
N GLU A 302 15.39 -38.24 2.52
CA GLU A 302 14.21 -38.72 3.23
C GLU A 302 14.43 -38.91 4.74
N GLU A 303 15.67 -39.02 5.25
CA GLU A 303 15.93 -39.03 6.69
C GLU A 303 15.82 -37.62 7.28
N THR A 304 16.40 -36.60 6.61
CA THR A 304 16.19 -35.18 6.98
C THR A 304 14.71 -34.79 6.93
N LEU A 305 13.99 -35.18 5.88
CA LEU A 305 12.57 -34.86 5.72
C LEU A 305 11.68 -35.52 6.77
N GLN A 306 11.92 -36.81 7.09
CA GLN A 306 11.13 -37.51 8.11
C GLN A 306 11.50 -37.08 9.54
N LYS A 307 12.75 -36.64 9.79
CA LYS A 307 13.13 -35.91 11.01
C LYS A 307 12.25 -34.67 11.20
N TRP A 308 12.23 -33.76 10.23
CA TRP A 308 11.50 -32.50 10.34
C TRP A 308 9.97 -32.70 10.38
N ALA A 309 9.42 -33.55 9.52
CA ALA A 309 7.98 -33.85 9.52
C ALA A 309 7.46 -34.57 10.79
N SER A 310 8.34 -34.99 11.71
CA SER A 310 7.96 -35.50 13.02
C SER A 310 7.53 -34.40 14.00
N TYR A 311 7.98 -33.16 13.80
CA TYR A 311 7.60 -32.01 14.62
C TYR A 311 6.15 -31.54 14.31
N PRO A 312 5.45 -30.91 15.27
CA PRO A 312 4.11 -30.37 15.04
C PRO A 312 4.11 -29.32 13.91
N GLY A 313 3.14 -29.40 13.00
CA GLY A 313 3.02 -28.46 11.87
C GLY A 313 3.87 -28.83 10.64
N MET A 314 5.06 -29.40 10.81
CA MET A 314 6.05 -29.62 9.73
C MET A 314 5.72 -30.69 8.67
N LYS A 315 4.58 -31.37 8.77
CA LYS A 315 4.18 -32.47 7.86
C LYS A 315 4.06 -32.09 6.37
N PRO A 316 3.65 -30.87 5.98
CA PRO A 316 3.60 -30.47 4.58
C PRO A 316 4.99 -30.38 3.92
N LEU A 317 6.07 -30.26 4.70
CA LEU A 317 7.43 -30.09 4.19
C LEU A 317 7.86 -31.22 3.23
N ILE A 318 7.51 -32.48 3.55
CA ILE A 318 7.75 -33.63 2.66
C ILE A 318 7.09 -33.40 1.29
N GLN A 319 5.83 -32.98 1.27
CA GLN A 319 5.07 -32.78 0.02
C GLN A 319 5.61 -31.60 -0.78
N LEU A 320 6.00 -30.52 -0.10
CA LEU A 320 6.61 -29.34 -0.72
C LEU A 320 7.94 -29.72 -1.39
N VAL A 321 8.84 -30.37 -0.66
CA VAL A 321 10.16 -30.78 -1.16
C VAL A 321 10.03 -31.84 -2.27
N HIS A 322 9.13 -32.82 -2.14
CA HIS A 322 8.87 -33.78 -3.23
C HIS A 322 8.28 -33.10 -4.49
N SER A 323 7.45 -32.07 -4.36
CA SER A 323 6.97 -31.28 -5.51
C SER A 323 8.10 -30.51 -6.18
N LEU A 324 8.88 -29.75 -5.40
CA LEU A 324 10.00 -28.95 -5.89
C LEU A 324 11.01 -29.83 -6.64
N LYS A 325 11.44 -30.94 -6.04
CA LYS A 325 12.36 -31.93 -6.66
C LYS A 325 11.78 -32.66 -7.88
N THR A 326 10.47 -32.56 -8.13
CA THR A 326 9.84 -33.06 -9.37
C THR A 326 9.93 -32.03 -10.51
N ARG A 327 10.10 -30.73 -10.20
CA ARG A 327 10.22 -29.63 -11.18
C ARG A 327 11.64 -29.09 -11.35
N MET A 328 12.47 -29.20 -10.32
CA MET A 328 13.79 -28.59 -10.20
C MET A 328 14.83 -29.67 -9.87
N GLU A 329 15.99 -29.65 -10.54
CA GLU A 329 17.09 -30.60 -10.27
C GLU A 329 17.76 -30.34 -8.90
N SER A 330 17.84 -29.07 -8.51
CA SER A 330 18.21 -28.60 -7.18
C SER A 330 17.29 -27.42 -6.85
N PRO A 331 16.34 -27.55 -5.90
CA PRO A 331 15.56 -26.42 -5.43
C PRO A 331 16.44 -25.39 -4.72
N ASP A 332 16.08 -24.11 -4.83
CA ASP A 332 16.67 -23.04 -4.04
C ASP A 332 15.91 -22.94 -2.71
N TYR A 333 16.39 -23.64 -1.69
CA TYR A 333 15.71 -23.75 -0.40
C TYR A 333 15.72 -22.43 0.40
N GLU A 334 16.69 -21.55 0.16
CA GLU A 334 16.69 -20.18 0.69
C GLU A 334 15.54 -19.39 0.08
N MET A 335 15.41 -19.37 -1.25
CA MET A 335 14.30 -18.69 -1.93
C MET A 335 12.92 -19.27 -1.54
N VAL A 336 12.83 -20.58 -1.25
CA VAL A 336 11.60 -21.22 -0.74
C VAL A 336 11.29 -20.77 0.70
N HIS A 337 12.30 -20.57 1.55
CA HIS A 337 12.12 -20.01 2.89
C HIS A 337 11.63 -18.55 2.81
N GLN A 338 12.31 -17.71 2.02
CA GLN A 338 11.93 -16.31 1.80
C GLN A 338 10.51 -16.18 1.24
N ALA A 339 10.14 -17.00 0.25
CA ALA A 339 8.77 -17.05 -0.26
C ALA A 339 7.77 -17.40 0.86
N GLY A 340 8.08 -18.41 1.68
CA GLY A 340 7.23 -18.87 2.78
C GLY A 340 6.97 -17.82 3.86
N LEU A 341 7.99 -17.02 4.24
CA LEU A 341 7.84 -15.91 5.19
C LEU A 341 6.71 -14.95 4.77
N THR A 342 6.51 -14.78 3.46
CA THR A 342 5.52 -13.86 2.88
C THR A 342 4.14 -14.50 2.59
N CYS A 343 3.90 -15.71 3.09
CA CYS A 343 2.68 -16.51 2.87
C CYS A 343 1.80 -16.69 4.13
N ASP A 344 2.08 -15.98 5.22
CA ASP A 344 1.74 -16.46 6.58
C ASP A 344 0.33 -16.11 7.09
N TYR A 345 -0.12 -14.86 6.92
CA TYR A 345 -1.41 -14.37 7.45
C TYR A 345 -2.14 -13.45 6.48
N MET A 346 -1.37 -12.80 5.60
CA MET A 346 -1.79 -12.07 4.41
C MET A 346 -0.69 -12.23 3.36
N GLU A 347 -1.10 -12.62 2.16
CA GLU A 347 -0.23 -12.78 0.99
C GLU A 347 0.26 -11.41 0.48
N LEU A 348 1.47 -11.35 -0.09
CA LEU A 348 1.94 -10.11 -0.74
C LEU A 348 0.98 -9.67 -1.87
N PRO A 349 0.72 -8.37 -2.01
CA PRO A 349 -0.17 -7.86 -3.06
C PRO A 349 0.25 -8.28 -4.47
N HIS A 350 -0.74 -8.53 -5.32
CA HIS A 350 -0.55 -8.85 -6.72
C HIS A 350 -1.74 -8.29 -7.51
N HIS A 351 -1.54 -7.15 -8.16
CA HIS A 351 -2.49 -6.50 -9.05
C HIS A 351 -1.71 -5.79 -10.16
N VAL A 352 -1.62 -6.44 -11.32
CA VAL A 352 -1.02 -5.85 -12.53
C VAL A 352 -2.07 -4.95 -13.18
N SER A 353 -1.97 -3.65 -12.90
CA SER A 353 -2.96 -2.63 -13.26
C SER A 353 -3.12 -2.43 -14.76
N THR A 354 -4.31 -2.03 -15.20
CA THR A 354 -4.50 -1.51 -16.56
C THR A 354 -3.95 -0.08 -16.70
N GLU A 355 -3.75 0.38 -17.95
CA GLU A 355 -3.32 1.75 -18.23
C GLU A 355 -4.33 2.79 -17.69
N GLU A 356 -5.62 2.47 -17.72
CA GLU A 356 -6.69 3.31 -17.16
C GLU A 356 -6.66 3.37 -15.62
N GLU A 357 -6.31 2.28 -14.94
CA GLU A 357 -6.11 2.25 -13.49
C GLU A 357 -4.87 3.05 -13.07
N ILE A 358 -3.77 2.91 -13.81
CA ILE A 358 -2.54 3.68 -13.62
C ILE A 358 -2.82 5.19 -13.81
N GLU A 359 -3.48 5.61 -14.89
CA GLU A 359 -3.86 7.01 -15.09
C GLU A 359 -4.85 7.51 -14.02
N GLY A 360 -5.78 6.66 -13.57
CA GLY A 360 -6.69 6.98 -12.46
C GLY A 360 -5.96 7.25 -11.15
N LEU A 361 -4.94 6.44 -10.81
CA LEU A 361 -4.08 6.66 -9.64
C LEU A 361 -3.17 7.88 -9.81
N ILE A 362 -2.52 8.04 -10.96
CA ILE A 362 -1.71 9.22 -11.33
C ILE A 362 -2.56 10.50 -11.16
N GLN A 363 -3.79 10.52 -11.64
CA GLN A 363 -4.68 11.67 -11.47
C GLN A 363 -5.11 11.89 -10.00
N SER A 364 -5.36 10.85 -9.22
CA SER A 364 -5.61 10.96 -7.77
C SER A 364 -4.42 11.61 -7.04
N ILE A 365 -3.20 11.10 -7.25
CA ILE A 365 -1.97 11.64 -6.65
C ILE A 365 -1.70 13.07 -7.15
N LYS A 366 -2.01 13.39 -8.40
CA LYS A 366 -1.88 14.74 -8.97
C LYS A 366 -2.85 15.76 -8.37
N VAL A 367 -4.01 15.34 -7.84
CA VAL A 367 -4.90 16.21 -7.04
C VAL A 367 -4.35 16.34 -5.62
N LEU A 368 -3.95 15.24 -5.00
CA LEU A 368 -3.40 15.19 -3.64
C LEU A 368 -2.16 16.11 -3.48
N LEU A 369 -1.16 15.96 -4.33
CA LEU A 369 0.10 16.71 -4.26
C LEU A 369 -0.02 18.21 -4.60
N LYS A 370 -1.13 18.65 -5.23
CA LYS A 370 -1.39 20.07 -5.52
C LYS A 370 -1.87 20.85 -4.29
N ASP A 371 -2.70 20.22 -3.46
CA ASP A 371 -3.29 20.84 -2.28
C ASP A 371 -2.43 20.59 -1.01
N MET A 372 -1.36 19.79 -1.13
CA MET A 372 -0.30 19.59 -0.12
C MET A 372 0.80 20.66 -0.19
N PRO A 373 1.61 20.86 0.89
CA PRO A 373 2.85 21.63 0.83
C PRO A 373 3.85 21.05 -0.19
N LYS A 374 4.89 21.82 -0.58
CA LYS A 374 5.97 21.29 -1.43
C LYS A 374 6.94 20.41 -0.60
N PRO A 375 7.29 19.19 -1.05
CA PRO A 375 8.24 18.33 -0.34
C PRO A 375 9.66 18.92 -0.34
N THR A 376 10.43 18.58 0.69
CA THR A 376 11.83 19.00 0.84
C THR A 376 12.80 18.07 0.08
N LEU A 377 12.43 16.79 -0.01
CA LEU A 377 13.08 15.77 -0.83
C LEU A 377 11.96 14.92 -1.45
N VAL A 378 12.14 14.54 -2.72
CA VAL A 378 11.36 13.48 -3.36
C VAL A 378 12.32 12.35 -3.69
N THR A 379 11.95 11.13 -3.33
CA THR A 379 12.60 9.90 -3.77
C THR A 379 11.58 9.03 -4.51
N VAL A 380 12.09 8.13 -5.35
CA VAL A 380 11.31 7.25 -6.21
C VAL A 380 12.08 5.93 -6.32
N ALA A 381 11.50 4.82 -5.87
CA ALA A 381 12.06 3.50 -6.13
C ALA A 381 11.32 2.83 -7.29
N ARG A 382 12.06 2.11 -8.13
CA ARG A 382 11.50 1.44 -9.31
C ARG A 382 10.93 0.06 -9.02
N SER A 383 11.33 -0.56 -7.90
CA SER A 383 10.94 -1.93 -7.48
C SER A 383 11.05 -3.00 -8.58
N SER A 384 11.95 -2.79 -9.56
CA SER A 384 12.00 -3.54 -10.84
C SER A 384 13.31 -4.31 -11.06
N LEU A 385 14.08 -4.53 -9.99
CA LEU A 385 15.16 -5.52 -9.95
C LEU A 385 14.70 -6.77 -9.18
N ASP A 386 13.78 -6.56 -8.26
CA ASP A 386 13.17 -7.51 -7.34
C ASP A 386 11.76 -7.93 -7.82
N ASP A 387 11.43 -7.61 -9.08
CA ASP A 387 10.20 -7.93 -9.84
C ASP A 387 8.84 -7.49 -9.25
N TYR A 388 8.82 -6.68 -8.19
CA TYR A 388 7.59 -6.12 -7.60
C TYR A 388 6.83 -5.16 -8.52
N CYS A 389 7.51 -4.21 -9.16
CA CYS A 389 6.90 -3.38 -10.22
C CYS A 389 7.10 -4.07 -11.58
N PRO A 390 6.02 -4.36 -12.35
CA PRO A 390 6.12 -5.07 -13.63
C PRO A 390 7.13 -4.43 -14.60
N SER A 391 8.09 -5.22 -15.06
CA SER A 391 9.16 -4.79 -15.96
C SER A 391 8.65 -4.14 -17.27
N GLU A 392 7.46 -4.54 -17.70
CA GLU A 392 6.76 -4.09 -18.89
C GLU A 392 6.04 -2.74 -18.69
N GLN A 393 5.87 -2.29 -17.44
CA GLN A 393 5.14 -1.06 -17.09
C GLN A 393 6.01 -0.02 -16.38
N VAL A 394 7.06 -0.43 -15.67
CA VAL A 394 7.89 0.44 -14.81
C VAL A 394 8.38 1.73 -15.49
N ASP A 395 8.88 1.67 -16.73
CA ASP A 395 9.35 2.88 -17.44
C ASP A 395 8.21 3.83 -17.80
N THR A 396 7.06 3.29 -18.20
CA THR A 396 5.85 4.05 -18.50
C THR A 396 5.28 4.71 -17.25
N ILE A 397 5.24 3.98 -16.12
CA ILE A 397 4.83 4.52 -14.81
C ILE A 397 5.82 5.60 -14.37
N GLN A 398 7.13 5.39 -14.49
CA GLN A 398 8.16 6.38 -14.15
C GLN A 398 7.98 7.66 -14.97
N GLU A 399 7.70 7.57 -16.27
CA GLU A 399 7.46 8.75 -17.10
C GLU A 399 6.20 9.52 -16.64
N LYS A 400 5.09 8.81 -16.35
CA LYS A 400 3.86 9.42 -15.81
C LYS A 400 4.12 10.11 -14.47
N VAL A 401 4.85 9.48 -13.54
CA VAL A 401 5.22 10.05 -12.24
C VAL A 401 6.10 11.29 -12.39
N LEU A 402 7.12 11.27 -13.25
CA LEU A 402 7.97 12.45 -13.51
C LEU A 402 7.19 13.59 -14.17
N ASN A 403 6.30 13.29 -15.12
CA ASN A 403 5.40 14.27 -15.76
C ASN A 403 4.39 14.86 -14.75
N LEU A 404 3.88 14.05 -13.83
CA LEU A 404 3.04 14.48 -12.71
C LEU A 404 3.80 15.42 -11.77
N LEU A 405 4.98 15.03 -11.30
CA LEU A 405 5.81 15.83 -10.40
C LEU A 405 6.21 17.16 -11.06
N GLY A 406 6.56 17.15 -12.35
CA GLY A 406 6.84 18.35 -13.13
C GLY A 406 5.62 19.27 -13.29
N SER A 407 4.44 18.67 -13.51
CA SER A 407 3.15 19.39 -13.60
C SER A 407 2.69 20.02 -12.28
N VAL A 408 3.24 19.61 -11.13
CA VAL A 408 2.87 20.15 -9.81
C VAL A 408 3.97 21.08 -9.25
N TYR A 409 5.24 20.71 -9.40
CA TYR A 409 6.36 21.39 -8.73
C TYR A 409 7.27 22.22 -9.66
N GLY A 410 7.04 22.20 -10.97
CA GLY A 410 7.81 22.92 -11.98
C GLY A 410 9.01 22.11 -12.50
N THR A 411 10.07 22.79 -12.95
CA THR A 411 11.30 22.13 -13.40
C THR A 411 11.88 21.24 -12.31
N LEU A 412 12.11 19.96 -12.64
CA LEU A 412 12.74 18.97 -11.77
C LEU A 412 14.25 18.89 -12.03
N ASP A 413 15.01 18.57 -10.99
CA ASP A 413 16.41 18.14 -11.08
C ASP A 413 16.45 16.64 -10.75
N VAL A 414 16.57 15.81 -11.80
CA VAL A 414 16.32 14.35 -11.71
C VAL A 414 17.64 13.60 -11.77
N HIS A 415 17.92 12.80 -10.73
CA HIS A 415 19.15 12.02 -10.59
C HIS A 415 18.83 10.52 -10.65
N LEU A 416 19.10 9.90 -11.80
CA LEU A 416 18.86 8.48 -12.04
C LEU A 416 20.02 7.63 -11.53
N ASP A 417 20.05 7.36 -10.22
CA ASP A 417 21.18 6.71 -9.54
C ASP A 417 21.53 5.34 -10.18
N TYR A 418 20.50 4.55 -10.51
CA TYR A 418 20.59 3.26 -11.23
C TYR A 418 21.22 3.33 -12.63
N SER A 419 21.32 4.51 -13.24
CA SER A 419 22.00 4.69 -14.53
C SER A 419 23.52 4.82 -14.38
N SER A 420 24.01 5.11 -13.17
CA SER A 420 25.46 5.24 -12.90
C SER A 420 26.15 3.87 -12.74
N THR A 421 25.45 2.89 -12.15
CA THR A 421 25.94 1.51 -11.95
C THR A 421 26.03 0.74 -13.27
N ALA A 422 25.18 1.02 -14.24
CA ALA A 422 25.20 0.43 -15.59
C ALA A 422 26.44 0.82 -16.46
N SER A 423 27.39 1.57 -15.90
CA SER A 423 28.60 2.08 -16.58
C SER A 423 29.93 1.60 -15.97
N SER A 424 29.90 0.56 -15.12
CA SER A 424 31.08 0.01 -14.40
C SER A 424 31.45 -1.41 -14.85
#